data_AF-A0A2T7SZL1-F1
#
_entry.id   AF-A0A2T7SZL1-F1
#
_cell.length_a   1.000
_cell.length_b   1.000
_cell.length_c   1.000
_cell.angle_alpha   90.00
_cell.angle_beta   90.00
_cell.angle_gamma   90.00
#
_symmetry.space_group_name_H-M   'P 1'
#
loop_
_entity.id
_entity.type
_entity.pdbx_description
1 polymer ?
#
loop_
_entity_poly.entity_id
_entity_poly.type
_entity_poly.pdbx_seq_one_letter_code
_entity_poly.pdbx_strand_id
1 'polypeptide(L)'
;MTKQLITTYKSLLNADIATKQKLDALLETNALYKLFEHDSSHLYFSIADIAKNNVIRFKEVFAGVRDWSSENDTIAFELDKIKARQIVNGEEVDDAVDQLRMIAPTTMSETQVADELYNLVSSSFYLWAQASEKDIKVRLVDTYGKKIYTRHRESPTVTIFKECRTAKNDTKKLIKELMLLGNGVSTIRAELEKKKLAVNASMKSNFVLLDQLLKI
;
A
#
# COMPACT_ATOMS: atom_id res chain seq x y z
N MET A 1 -2.37 15.77 7.71
CA MET A 1 -2.96 14.42 7.74
C MET A 1 -3.93 14.08 6.60
N THR A 2 -5.15 14.62 6.50
CA THR A 2 -6.17 14.19 5.50
C THR A 2 -5.68 14.25 4.04
N LYS A 3 -4.95 15.30 3.67
CA LYS A 3 -4.31 15.40 2.34
C LYS A 3 -3.31 14.26 2.06
N GLN A 4 -2.59 13.82 3.08
CA GLN A 4 -1.64 12.70 2.95
C GLN A 4 -2.39 11.36 2.84
N LEU A 5 -3.53 11.17 3.51
CA LEU A 5 -4.40 10.01 3.31
C LEU A 5 -4.88 9.92 1.86
N ILE A 6 -5.40 11.01 1.30
CA ILE A 6 -5.83 11.09 -0.12
C ILE A 6 -4.65 10.77 -1.05
N THR A 7 -3.49 11.40 -0.81
CA THR A 7 -2.29 11.19 -1.62
C THR A 7 -1.82 9.73 -1.60
N THR A 8 -1.74 9.14 -0.40
CA THR A 8 -1.34 7.73 -0.24
C THR A 8 -2.34 6.79 -0.90
N TYR A 9 -3.64 7.05 -0.78
CA TYR A 9 -4.68 6.26 -1.45
C TYR A 9 -4.52 6.27 -2.97
N LYS A 10 -4.33 7.46 -3.57
CA LYS A 10 -4.06 7.60 -5.02
C LYS A 10 -2.80 6.84 -5.44
N SER A 11 -1.71 6.98 -4.69
CA SER A 11 -0.45 6.30 -5.00
C SER A 11 -0.59 4.77 -4.93
N LEU A 12 -1.37 4.24 -3.99
CA LEU A 12 -1.68 2.81 -3.89
C LEU A 12 -2.58 2.33 -5.04
N LEU A 13 -3.63 3.08 -5.39
CA LEU A 13 -4.46 2.78 -6.56
C LEU A 13 -3.67 2.77 -7.86
N ASN A 14 -2.78 3.75 -8.05
CA ASN A 14 -1.92 3.80 -9.24
C ASN A 14 -0.98 2.60 -9.33
N ALA A 15 -0.44 2.14 -8.19
CA ALA A 15 0.36 0.92 -8.16
C ALA A 15 -0.46 -0.33 -8.49
N ASP A 16 -1.68 -0.46 -7.92
CA ASP A 16 -2.61 -1.55 -8.24
C ASP A 16 -2.95 -1.58 -9.73
N ILE A 17 -3.38 -0.45 -10.30
CA ILE A 17 -3.70 -0.32 -11.73
C ILE A 17 -2.48 -0.67 -12.59
N ALA A 18 -1.30 -0.12 -12.29
CA ALA A 18 -0.10 -0.38 -13.09
C ALA A 18 0.32 -1.86 -13.04
N THR A 19 0.25 -2.50 -11.86
CA THR A 19 0.57 -3.93 -11.72
C THR A 19 -0.46 -4.83 -12.39
N LYS A 20 -1.73 -4.43 -12.41
CA LYS A 20 -2.79 -5.15 -13.13
C LYS A 20 -2.64 -5.02 -14.64
N GLN A 21 -2.46 -3.80 -15.15
CA GLN A 21 -2.16 -3.56 -16.57
C GLN A 21 -0.91 -4.32 -17.03
N LYS A 22 0.10 -4.39 -16.15
CA LYS A 22 1.31 -5.16 -16.39
C LYS A 22 1.03 -6.65 -16.59
N LEU A 23 0.25 -7.22 -15.68
CA LEU A 23 -0.17 -8.61 -15.74
C LEU A 23 -0.99 -8.86 -17.00
N ASP A 24 -1.95 -8.00 -17.31
CA ASP A 24 -2.82 -8.15 -18.47
C ASP A 24 -2.02 -8.09 -19.79
N ALA A 25 -1.06 -7.17 -19.91
CA ALA A 25 -0.15 -7.10 -21.05
C ALA A 25 0.71 -8.37 -21.22
N LEU A 26 1.17 -8.97 -20.12
CA LEU A 26 1.91 -10.23 -20.14
C LEU A 26 1.01 -11.38 -20.62
N LEU A 27 -0.22 -11.46 -20.13
CA LEU A 27 -1.20 -12.46 -20.54
C LEU A 27 -1.59 -12.31 -22.02
N GLU A 28 -1.70 -11.09 -22.52
CA GLU A 28 -2.02 -10.82 -23.92
C GLU A 28 -0.89 -11.22 -24.87
N THR A 29 0.36 -10.90 -24.51
CA THR A 29 1.53 -11.02 -25.40
C THR A 29 2.20 -12.38 -25.37
N ASN A 30 1.95 -13.21 -24.36
CA ASN A 30 2.66 -14.48 -24.20
C ASN A 30 1.71 -15.69 -24.18
N ALA A 31 1.70 -16.40 -25.31
CA ALA A 31 0.88 -17.58 -25.54
C ALA A 31 1.16 -18.73 -24.54
N LEU A 32 2.34 -18.76 -23.91
CA LEU A 32 2.68 -19.79 -22.93
C LEU A 32 1.81 -19.70 -21.66
N TYR A 33 1.46 -18.48 -21.19
CA TYR A 33 0.58 -18.32 -20.04
C TYR A 33 -0.84 -18.78 -20.33
N LYS A 34 -1.35 -18.49 -21.54
CA LYS A 34 -2.70 -18.93 -21.94
C LYS A 34 -2.83 -20.45 -22.08
N LEU A 35 -1.73 -21.17 -22.31
CA LEU A 35 -1.75 -22.58 -22.72
C LEU A 35 -1.18 -23.56 -21.67
N PHE A 36 -0.21 -23.16 -20.85
CA PHE A 36 0.60 -24.13 -20.09
C PHE A 36 0.91 -23.76 -18.62
N GLU A 37 0.63 -22.53 -18.18
CA GLU A 37 0.82 -22.16 -16.79
C GLU A 37 -0.55 -22.05 -16.10
N HIS A 38 -0.72 -22.70 -14.94
CA HIS A 38 -1.84 -22.35 -14.05
C HIS A 38 -1.60 -20.90 -13.58
N ASP A 39 -2.34 -19.98 -14.18
CA ASP A 39 -2.22 -18.52 -14.10
C ASP A 39 -1.63 -18.00 -12.77
N SER A 40 -2.13 -18.46 -11.62
CA SER A 40 -1.75 -17.95 -10.30
C SER A 40 -0.29 -18.15 -9.85
N SER A 41 0.53 -19.01 -10.48
CA SER A 41 1.91 -19.26 -10.01
C SER A 41 2.94 -18.24 -10.50
N HIS A 42 2.62 -17.42 -11.51
CA HIS A 42 3.59 -16.48 -12.07
C HIS A 42 3.84 -15.28 -11.15
N LEU A 43 5.06 -14.75 -11.13
CA LEU A 43 5.44 -13.67 -10.21
C LEU A 43 4.57 -12.42 -10.36
N TYR A 44 4.09 -12.10 -11.57
CA TYR A 44 3.25 -10.93 -11.82
C TYR A 44 1.86 -11.05 -11.20
N PHE A 45 1.32 -12.26 -11.02
CA PHE A 45 0.09 -12.45 -10.24
C PHE A 45 0.33 -12.10 -8.78
N SER A 46 1.44 -12.58 -8.20
CA SER A 46 1.82 -12.24 -6.83
C SER A 46 2.02 -10.72 -6.65
N ILE A 47 2.70 -10.05 -7.59
CA ILE A 47 2.90 -8.60 -7.54
C ILE A 47 1.55 -7.85 -7.60
N ALA A 48 0.66 -8.23 -8.52
CA ALA A 48 -0.66 -7.61 -8.64
C ALA A 48 -1.52 -7.85 -7.38
N ASP A 49 -1.49 -9.07 -6.84
CA ASP A 49 -2.22 -9.40 -5.61
C ASP A 49 -1.71 -8.61 -4.40
N ILE A 50 -0.38 -8.44 -4.25
CA ILE A 50 0.20 -7.60 -3.21
C ILE A 50 -0.25 -6.14 -3.34
N ALA A 51 -0.26 -5.59 -4.57
CA ALA A 51 -0.68 -4.21 -4.81
C ALA A 51 -2.15 -3.99 -4.44
N LYS A 52 -3.03 -4.88 -4.90
CA LYS A 52 -4.45 -4.92 -4.52
C LYS A 52 -4.64 -5.01 -3.00
N ASN A 53 -3.91 -5.91 -2.34
CA ASN A 53 -3.98 -6.09 -0.90
C ASN A 53 -3.50 -4.85 -0.12
N ASN A 54 -2.55 -4.07 -0.66
CA ASN A 54 -2.18 -2.79 -0.04
C ASN A 54 -3.31 -1.77 -0.11
N VAL A 55 -4.09 -1.73 -1.20
CA VAL A 55 -5.29 -0.87 -1.29
C VAL A 55 -6.32 -1.28 -0.25
N ILE A 56 -6.58 -2.58 -0.11
CA ILE A 56 -7.53 -3.12 0.89
C ILE A 56 -7.09 -2.76 2.30
N ARG A 57 -5.83 -3.03 2.67
CA ARG A 57 -5.28 -2.70 3.99
C ARG A 57 -5.32 -1.20 4.28
N PHE A 58 -5.05 -0.37 3.28
CA PHE A 58 -5.21 1.07 3.45
C PHE A 58 -6.65 1.44 3.80
N LYS A 59 -7.65 0.85 3.12
CA LYS A 59 -9.06 1.11 3.41
C LYS A 59 -9.43 0.66 4.83
N GLU A 60 -8.88 -0.44 5.30
CA GLU A 60 -9.06 -0.92 6.69
C GLU A 60 -8.46 0.05 7.71
N VAL A 61 -7.20 0.47 7.51
CA VAL A 61 -6.56 1.51 8.35
C VAL A 61 -7.38 2.78 8.35
N PHE A 62 -7.80 3.26 7.17
CA PHE A 62 -8.61 4.45 7.03
C PHE A 62 -9.96 4.32 7.77
N ALA A 63 -10.67 3.20 7.60
CA ALA A 63 -11.93 2.93 8.30
C ALA A 63 -11.75 2.97 9.82
N GLY A 64 -10.63 2.45 10.33
CA GLY A 64 -10.29 2.45 11.75
C GLY A 64 -10.02 3.83 12.34
N VAL A 65 -9.40 4.74 11.58
CA VAL A 65 -9.03 6.09 12.05
C VAL A 65 -9.98 7.19 11.61
N ARG A 66 -10.94 6.90 10.72
CA ARG A 66 -11.80 7.90 10.05
C ARG A 66 -12.46 8.89 11.01
N ASP A 67 -12.93 8.40 12.15
CA ASP A 67 -13.65 9.20 13.14
C ASP A 67 -12.77 9.61 14.33
N TRP A 68 -11.46 9.31 14.29
CA TRP A 68 -10.54 9.76 15.33
C TRP A 68 -10.26 11.25 15.15
N SER A 69 -10.16 11.96 16.28
CA SER A 69 -9.93 13.40 16.31
C SER A 69 -8.44 13.71 16.32
N SER A 70 -8.01 14.68 15.52
CA SER A 70 -6.77 15.40 15.78
C SER A 70 -7.10 16.85 16.15
N GLU A 71 -6.96 17.18 17.43
CA GLU A 71 -7.02 18.50 18.06
C GLU A 71 -8.30 19.35 17.87
N ASN A 72 -9.02 19.29 16.74
CA ASN A 72 -10.24 20.06 16.50
C ASN A 72 -11.27 19.38 15.55
N ASP A 73 -10.85 18.50 14.64
CA ASP A 73 -11.74 17.91 13.62
C ASP A 73 -11.41 16.42 13.36
N THR A 74 -12.40 15.67 12.88
CA THR A 74 -12.20 14.28 12.43
C THR A 74 -11.76 14.23 10.97
N ILE A 75 -11.12 13.13 10.56
CA ILE A 75 -10.76 12.90 9.15
C ILE A 75 -12.00 12.93 8.25
N ALA A 76 -13.11 12.35 8.71
CA ALA A 76 -14.39 12.39 8.00
C ALA A 76 -14.85 13.82 7.72
N PHE A 77 -14.83 14.68 8.74
CA PHE A 77 -15.27 16.07 8.61
C PHE A 77 -14.36 16.86 7.66
N GLU A 78 -13.05 16.63 7.71
CA GLU A 78 -12.11 17.25 6.77
C GLU A 78 -12.36 16.82 5.31
N LEU A 79 -12.75 15.56 5.07
CA LEU A 79 -13.12 15.11 3.73
C LEU A 79 -14.41 15.78 3.23
N ASP A 80 -15.40 15.96 4.11
CA ASP A 80 -16.63 16.68 3.78
C ASP A 80 -16.37 18.16 3.47
N LYS A 81 -15.46 18.82 4.19
CA LYS A 81 -15.01 20.18 3.85
C LYS A 81 -14.37 20.25 2.47
N ILE A 82 -13.52 19.28 2.13
CA ILE A 82 -12.88 19.22 0.80
C ILE A 82 -13.96 19.10 -0.28
N LYS A 83 -14.92 18.18 -0.13
CA LYS A 83 -15.99 18.01 -1.11
C LYS A 83 -16.87 19.26 -1.23
N ALA A 84 -17.23 19.87 -0.11
CA ALA A 84 -18.03 21.09 -0.11
C ALA A 84 -17.33 22.22 -0.87
N ARG A 85 -16.01 22.38 -0.69
CA ARG A 85 -15.22 23.36 -1.45
C ARG A 85 -15.21 23.05 -2.95
N GLN A 86 -15.06 21.78 -3.35
CA GLN A 86 -15.10 21.40 -4.76
C GLN A 86 -16.43 21.79 -5.42
N ILE A 87 -17.55 21.57 -4.71
CA ILE A 87 -18.89 21.93 -5.21
C ILE A 87 -19.04 23.45 -5.32
N VAL A 88 -18.68 24.19 -4.26
CA VAL A 88 -18.87 25.65 -4.21
C VAL A 88 -17.99 26.38 -5.24
N ASN A 89 -16.75 25.91 -5.41
CA ASN A 89 -15.76 26.55 -6.29
C ASN A 89 -15.80 26.01 -7.74
N GLY A 90 -16.59 24.97 -8.02
CA GLY A 90 -16.59 24.30 -9.32
C GLY A 90 -15.25 23.65 -9.67
N GLU A 91 -14.52 23.15 -8.67
CA GLU A 91 -13.25 22.45 -8.88
C GLU A 91 -13.50 21.05 -9.46
N GLU A 92 -12.48 20.48 -10.12
CA GLU A 92 -12.53 19.11 -10.64
C GLU A 92 -12.84 18.11 -9.52
N VAL A 93 -13.72 17.16 -9.82
CA VAL A 93 -14.10 16.10 -8.89
C VAL A 93 -12.90 15.20 -8.64
N ASP A 94 -12.55 15.04 -7.37
CA ASP A 94 -11.50 14.13 -6.95
C ASP A 94 -12.12 12.77 -6.56
N ASP A 95 -12.12 11.81 -7.49
CA ASP A 95 -12.68 10.47 -7.29
C ASP A 95 -12.11 9.77 -6.05
N ALA A 96 -10.85 10.06 -5.68
CA ALA A 96 -10.25 9.51 -4.48
C ALA A 96 -10.93 10.02 -3.22
N VAL A 97 -11.31 11.31 -3.18
CA VAL A 97 -12.05 11.89 -2.05
C VAL A 97 -13.42 11.23 -1.92
N ASP A 98 -14.14 11.07 -3.03
CA ASP A 98 -15.47 10.44 -3.00
C ASP A 98 -15.40 8.98 -2.54
N GLN A 99 -14.43 8.21 -3.06
CA GLN A 99 -14.23 6.82 -2.62
C GLN A 99 -13.89 6.72 -1.13
N LEU A 100 -13.05 7.62 -0.60
CA LEU A 100 -12.72 7.63 0.83
C LEU A 100 -13.94 7.98 1.70
N ARG A 101 -14.78 8.92 1.26
CA ARG A 101 -16.02 9.29 1.97
C ARG A 101 -17.01 8.13 2.07
N MET A 102 -17.03 7.24 1.08
CA MET A 102 -17.89 6.05 1.05
C MET A 102 -17.44 4.92 1.99
N ILE A 103 -16.21 4.93 2.50
CA ILE A 103 -15.72 3.88 3.39
C ILE A 103 -16.35 4.04 4.78
N ALA A 104 -17.25 3.14 5.17
CA ALA A 104 -17.85 3.16 6.50
C ALA A 104 -16.77 3.08 7.60
N PRO A 105 -16.92 3.82 8.71
CA PRO A 105 -16.00 3.71 9.84
C PRO A 105 -16.12 2.32 10.49
N THR A 106 -15.00 1.82 10.99
CA THR A 106 -14.94 0.54 11.71
C THR A 106 -14.35 0.80 13.09
N THR A 107 -14.98 0.26 14.13
CA THR A 107 -14.42 0.34 15.48
C THR A 107 -13.16 -0.53 15.57
N MET A 108 -12.00 0.11 15.68
CA MET A 108 -10.70 -0.53 15.88
C MET A 108 -9.99 0.12 17.08
N SER A 109 -9.22 -0.67 17.82
CA SER A 109 -8.32 -0.15 18.85
C SER A 109 -7.04 0.45 18.24
N GLU A 110 -6.31 1.26 19.01
CA GLU A 110 -4.99 1.78 18.62
C GLU A 110 -4.03 0.66 18.24
N THR A 111 -4.06 -0.48 18.93
CA THR A 111 -3.22 -1.64 18.64
C THR A 111 -3.57 -2.25 17.29
N GLN A 112 -4.86 -2.44 16.99
CA GLN A 112 -5.30 -3.00 15.71
C GLN A 112 -4.93 -2.11 14.53
N VAL A 113 -5.11 -0.78 14.67
CA VAL A 113 -4.70 0.17 13.63
C VAL A 113 -3.18 0.19 13.46
N ALA A 114 -2.42 0.16 14.56
CA ALA A 114 -0.96 0.10 14.51
C ALA A 114 -0.46 -1.17 13.79
N ASP A 115 -1.11 -2.31 14.02
CA ASP A 115 -0.81 -3.57 13.37
C ASP A 115 -1.07 -3.53 11.85
N GLU A 116 -2.25 -3.04 11.45
CA GLU A 116 -2.58 -2.92 10.02
C GLU A 116 -1.70 -1.89 9.31
N LEU A 117 -1.39 -0.78 9.95
CA LEU A 117 -0.49 0.23 9.42
C LEU A 117 0.95 -0.33 9.24
N TYR A 118 1.42 -1.12 10.21
CA TYR A 118 2.70 -1.82 10.09
C TYR A 118 2.71 -2.82 8.93
N ASN A 119 1.63 -3.60 8.78
CA ASN A 119 1.48 -4.58 7.70
C ASN A 119 1.45 -3.88 6.33
N LEU A 120 0.71 -2.78 6.21
CA LEU A 120 0.65 -1.96 5.01
C LEU A 120 2.02 -1.41 4.62
N VAL A 121 2.78 -0.87 5.58
CA VAL A 121 4.15 -0.40 5.32
C VAL A 121 5.04 -1.55 4.87
N SER A 122 5.05 -2.66 5.61
CA SER A 122 5.89 -3.83 5.31
C SER A 122 5.60 -4.37 3.90
N SER A 123 4.33 -4.51 3.57
CA SER A 123 3.86 -4.99 2.27
C SER A 123 4.18 -4.01 1.14
N SER A 124 4.08 -2.69 1.37
CA SER A 124 4.48 -1.67 0.39
C SER A 124 5.98 -1.67 0.11
N PHE A 125 6.81 -1.91 1.11
CA PHE A 125 8.27 -2.09 0.95
C PHE A 125 8.59 -3.35 0.16
N TYR A 126 7.91 -4.46 0.50
CA TYR A 126 8.07 -5.71 -0.22
C TYR A 126 7.66 -5.58 -1.69
N LEU A 127 6.50 -4.98 -1.98
CA LEU A 127 6.03 -4.72 -3.34
C LEU A 127 7.05 -3.93 -4.15
N TRP A 128 7.57 -2.82 -3.61
CA TRP A 128 8.57 -2.01 -4.29
C TRP A 128 9.85 -2.79 -4.61
N ALA A 129 10.34 -3.62 -3.69
CA ALA A 129 11.50 -4.46 -3.94
C ALA A 129 11.22 -5.48 -5.06
N GLN A 130 10.06 -6.14 -5.03
CA GLN A 130 9.65 -7.12 -6.04
C GLN A 130 9.39 -6.52 -7.42
N ALA A 131 9.05 -5.23 -7.50
CA ALA A 131 8.76 -4.51 -8.73
C ALA A 131 10.01 -4.05 -9.50
N SER A 132 11.22 -4.28 -8.98
CA SER A 132 12.46 -3.88 -9.64
C SER A 132 12.80 -4.80 -10.82
N GLU A 133 13.30 -4.24 -11.93
CA GLU A 133 13.69 -5.06 -13.10
C GLU A 133 14.74 -6.12 -12.73
N LYS A 134 15.67 -5.77 -11.84
CA LYS A 134 16.69 -6.69 -11.34
C LYS A 134 16.04 -7.87 -10.61
N ASP A 135 15.12 -7.61 -9.69
CA ASP A 135 14.49 -8.64 -8.86
C ASP A 135 13.52 -9.51 -9.67
N ILE A 136 12.75 -8.90 -10.58
CA ILE A 136 11.93 -9.62 -11.57
C ILE A 136 12.80 -10.57 -12.39
N LYS A 137 13.91 -10.06 -12.94
CA LYS A 137 14.83 -10.88 -13.74
C LYS A 137 15.41 -12.04 -12.92
N VAL A 138 15.88 -11.78 -11.70
CA VAL A 138 16.42 -12.82 -10.81
C VAL A 138 15.37 -13.90 -10.58
N ARG A 139 14.14 -13.53 -10.21
CA ARG A 139 13.05 -14.49 -9.98
C ARG A 139 12.69 -15.30 -11.23
N LEU A 140 12.58 -14.66 -12.39
CA LEU A 140 12.31 -15.37 -13.65
C LEU A 140 13.44 -16.36 -13.99
N VAL A 141 14.69 -15.97 -13.76
CA VAL A 141 15.85 -16.86 -13.96
C VAL A 141 15.85 -18.01 -12.97
N ASP A 142 15.49 -17.76 -11.71
CA ASP A 142 15.42 -18.80 -10.67
C ASP A 142 14.29 -19.80 -10.94
N THR A 143 13.13 -19.33 -11.43
CA THR A 143 11.97 -20.18 -11.72
C THR A 143 12.11 -20.94 -13.04
N TYR A 144 12.53 -20.28 -14.12
CA TYR A 144 12.50 -20.86 -15.48
C TYR A 144 13.89 -21.19 -16.05
N GLY A 145 14.96 -20.79 -15.36
CA GLY A 145 16.33 -20.95 -15.82
C GLY A 145 16.80 -19.87 -16.80
N LYS A 146 18.12 -19.66 -16.84
CA LYS A 146 18.80 -18.63 -17.66
C LYS A 146 18.50 -18.70 -19.16
N LYS A 147 18.17 -19.87 -19.69
CA LYS A 147 17.94 -20.07 -21.13
C LYS A 147 16.52 -19.68 -21.57
N ILE A 148 15.55 -19.70 -20.65
CA ILE A 148 14.12 -19.62 -21.00
C ILE A 148 13.48 -18.34 -20.47
N TYR A 149 14.05 -17.69 -19.45
CA TYR A 149 13.47 -16.50 -18.81
C TYR A 149 13.09 -15.36 -19.78
N THR A 150 13.80 -15.20 -20.90
CA THR A 150 13.49 -14.17 -21.91
C THR A 150 12.13 -14.38 -22.57
N ARG A 151 11.63 -15.61 -22.61
CA ARG A 151 10.29 -15.96 -23.09
C ARG A 151 9.19 -15.69 -22.05
N HIS A 152 9.55 -15.52 -20.77
CA HIS A 152 8.63 -15.19 -19.67
C HIS A 152 8.68 -13.70 -19.30
N ARG A 153 9.54 -12.93 -19.96
CA ARG A 153 9.56 -11.47 -19.86
C ARG A 153 8.52 -10.91 -20.83
N GLU A 154 7.71 -9.96 -20.40
CA GLU A 154 6.80 -9.28 -21.33
C GLU A 154 7.56 -8.47 -22.38
N SER A 155 6.91 -8.29 -23.53
CA SER A 155 7.37 -7.43 -24.61
C SER A 155 6.16 -6.68 -25.18
N PRO A 156 6.12 -5.33 -25.15
CA PRO A 156 7.17 -4.40 -24.70
C PRO A 156 7.29 -4.29 -23.16
N THR A 157 8.46 -3.84 -22.67
CA THR A 157 8.69 -3.65 -21.22
C THR A 157 7.92 -2.45 -20.69
N VAL A 158 6.86 -2.70 -19.93
CA VAL A 158 6.19 -1.70 -19.07
C VAL A 158 6.88 -1.67 -17.70
N THR A 159 7.21 -0.52 -17.11
CA THR A 159 7.82 -0.51 -15.76
C THR A 159 6.80 -0.13 -14.71
N ILE A 160 6.69 -0.94 -13.65
CA ILE A 160 5.82 -0.69 -12.49
C ILE A 160 6.59 -0.09 -11.29
N PHE A 161 7.91 0.01 -11.42
CA PHE A 161 8.81 0.35 -10.32
C PHE A 161 8.57 1.76 -9.77
N LYS A 162 8.24 2.72 -10.64
CA LYS A 162 8.03 4.12 -10.25
C LYS A 162 6.78 4.26 -9.38
N GLU A 163 5.69 3.60 -9.78
CA GLU A 163 4.40 3.61 -9.11
C GLU A 163 4.52 2.90 -7.75
N CYS A 164 5.13 1.72 -7.71
CA CYS A 164 5.40 1.00 -6.45
C CYS A 164 6.33 1.79 -5.51
N ARG A 165 7.34 2.49 -6.05
CA ARG A 165 8.24 3.36 -5.24
C ARG A 165 7.48 4.55 -4.66
N THR A 166 6.59 5.15 -5.43
CA THR A 166 5.75 6.28 -5.01
C THR A 166 4.80 5.85 -3.90
N ALA A 167 4.07 4.75 -4.11
CA ALA A 167 3.22 4.10 -3.10
C ALA A 167 3.97 3.84 -1.78
N LYS A 168 5.17 3.25 -1.85
CA LYS A 168 6.02 3.03 -0.67
C LYS A 168 6.40 4.32 0.04
N ASN A 169 6.80 5.35 -0.70
CA ASN A 169 7.21 6.62 -0.12
C ASN A 169 6.04 7.36 0.55
N ASP A 170 4.87 7.36 -0.06
CA ASP A 170 3.69 8.05 0.51
C ASP A 170 3.10 7.25 1.68
N THR A 171 3.14 5.92 1.64
CA THR A 171 2.82 5.09 2.82
C THR A 171 3.77 5.38 3.99
N LYS A 172 5.07 5.56 3.71
CA LYS A 172 6.05 5.98 4.72
C LYS A 172 5.80 7.39 5.26
N LYS A 173 5.26 8.32 4.47
CA LYS A 173 4.86 9.64 4.99
C LYS A 173 3.59 9.53 5.83
N LEU A 174 2.62 8.74 5.38
CA LEU A 174 1.35 8.55 6.07
C LEU A 174 1.54 8.06 7.50
N ILE A 175 2.39 7.05 7.72
CA ILE A 175 2.60 6.54 9.08
C ILE A 175 3.02 7.64 10.06
N LYS A 176 3.85 8.59 9.63
CA LYS A 176 4.28 9.71 10.49
C LYS A 176 3.12 10.61 10.89
N GLU A 177 2.25 10.91 9.94
CA GLU A 177 1.06 11.74 10.18
C GLU A 177 0.08 11.06 11.13
N LEU A 178 0.02 9.72 11.11
CA LEU A 178 -0.88 8.94 11.98
C LEU A 178 -0.28 8.63 13.35
N MET A 179 1.03 8.80 13.58
CA MET A 179 1.70 8.36 14.83
C MET A 179 1.07 8.92 16.10
N LEU A 180 0.62 10.17 16.07
CA LEU A 180 0.06 10.88 17.22
C LEU A 180 -1.45 10.68 17.38
N LEU A 181 -2.10 10.01 16.42
CA LEU A 181 -3.51 9.69 16.54
C LEU A 181 -3.74 8.63 17.61
N GLY A 182 -4.86 8.78 18.31
CA GLY A 182 -5.36 7.86 19.31
C GLY A 182 -6.81 8.18 19.66
N ASN A 183 -7.50 7.24 20.31
CA ASN A 183 -8.89 7.39 20.75
C ASN A 183 -8.98 7.51 22.28
N GLY A 184 -7.97 8.11 22.90
CA GLY A 184 -7.91 8.41 24.34
C GLY A 184 -7.28 7.33 25.22
N VAL A 185 -6.97 6.13 24.70
CA VAL A 185 -6.32 5.06 25.47
C VAL A 185 -4.82 5.03 25.26
N SER A 186 -4.38 5.24 24.01
CA SER A 186 -2.97 5.21 23.63
C SER A 186 -2.77 6.06 22.38
N THR A 187 -1.60 5.95 21.76
CA THR A 187 -1.33 6.46 20.42
C THR A 187 -0.81 5.35 19.53
N ILE A 188 -0.96 5.49 18.22
CA ILE A 188 -0.37 4.55 17.26
C ILE A 188 1.15 4.40 17.50
N ARG A 189 1.86 5.50 17.84
CA ARG A 189 3.28 5.44 18.20
C ARG A 189 3.53 4.52 19.40
N ALA A 190 2.81 4.71 20.50
CA ALA A 190 3.01 3.92 21.71
C ALA A 190 2.74 2.42 21.48
N GLU A 191 1.73 2.08 20.67
CA GLU A 191 1.44 0.69 20.31
C GLU A 191 2.54 0.08 19.42
N LEU A 192 3.07 0.84 18.46
CA LEU A 192 4.22 0.41 17.64
C LEU A 192 5.51 0.23 18.48
N GLU A 193 5.72 1.07 19.50
CA GLU A 193 6.85 0.94 20.43
C GLU A 193 6.73 -0.33 21.28
N LYS A 194 5.54 -0.62 21.83
CA LYS A 194 5.27 -1.89 22.53
C LYS A 194 5.57 -3.08 21.63
N LYS A 195 5.13 -3.04 20.37
CA LYS A 195 5.41 -4.08 19.38
C LYS A 195 6.90 -4.23 19.09
N LYS A 196 7.64 -3.12 18.98
CA LYS A 196 9.10 -3.14 18.80
C LYS A 196 9.80 -3.83 19.97
N LEU A 197 9.42 -3.53 21.21
CA LEU A 197 9.99 -4.17 22.40
C LEU A 197 9.73 -5.68 22.40
N ALA A 198 8.52 -6.10 22.04
CA ALA A 198 8.17 -7.52 21.92
C ALA A 198 8.94 -8.24 20.81
N VAL A 199 9.14 -7.60 19.65
CA VAL A 199 9.90 -8.18 18.52
C VAL A 199 11.39 -8.24 18.84
N ASN A 200 11.96 -7.25 19.55
CA ASN A 200 13.37 -7.24 19.95
C ASN A 200 13.73 -8.44 20.85
N ALA A 201 12.81 -8.80 21.76
CA ALA A 201 12.96 -10.00 22.58
C ALA A 201 12.97 -11.31 21.77
N SER A 202 12.54 -11.28 20.49
CA SER A 202 12.40 -12.45 19.62
C SER A 202 13.44 -12.57 18.49
N MET A 203 14.45 -11.67 18.40
CA MET A 203 15.53 -11.69 17.38
C MET A 203 15.08 -11.86 15.91
N LYS A 204 14.03 -11.16 15.46
CA LYS A 204 13.54 -11.23 14.06
C LYS A 204 13.81 -9.97 13.22
N SER A 205 14.04 -10.17 11.92
CA SER A 205 14.28 -9.15 10.87
C SER A 205 13.26 -8.00 10.82
N ASN A 206 12.05 -8.23 11.33
CA ASN A 206 10.98 -7.24 11.50
C ASN A 206 11.36 -6.05 12.40
N PHE A 207 12.41 -6.19 13.23
CA PHE A 207 12.91 -5.13 14.10
C PHE A 207 13.47 -3.93 13.33
N VAL A 208 14.17 -4.16 12.21
CA VAL A 208 14.83 -3.08 11.44
C VAL A 208 13.79 -2.12 10.84
N LEU A 209 12.67 -2.65 10.35
CA LEU A 209 11.61 -1.81 9.81
C LEU A 209 10.90 -1.01 10.91
N LEU A 210 10.58 -1.62 12.06
CA LEU A 210 9.99 -0.91 13.20
C LEU A 210 10.92 0.20 13.72
N ASP A 211 12.22 -0.07 13.78
CA ASP A 211 13.22 0.91 14.18
C ASP A 211 13.32 2.06 13.17
N GLN A 212 13.27 1.77 11.87
CA GLN A 212 13.20 2.79 10.83
C GLN A 212 11.92 3.61 10.88
N LEU A 213 10.78 3.01 11.25
CA LEU A 213 9.50 3.72 11.35
C LEU A 213 9.46 4.63 12.57
N LEU A 214 10.01 4.22 13.71
CA LEU A 214 9.96 4.97 14.96
C LEU A 214 11.04 6.06 15.10
N LYS A 215 12.07 6.04 14.24
CA LYS A 215 13.14 7.08 14.20
C LYS A 215 12.77 8.33 13.41
N ILE A 216 11.54 8.45 12.92
CA ILE A 216 11.10 9.55 12.04
C ILE A 216 9.98 10.36 12.65
#